data_AF-A0A354M6U8-F1
#
_entry.id   AF-A0A354M6U8-F1
#
_cell.length_a   1.000
_cell.length_b   1.000
_cell.length_c   1.000
_cell.angle_alpha   90.00
_cell.angle_beta   90.00
_cell.angle_gamma   90.00
#
_symmetry.space_group_name_H-M   'P 1'
#
loop_
_entity.id
_entity.type
_entity.pdbx_description
1 polymer ?
#
loop_
_entity_poly.entity_id
_entity_poly.type
_entity_poly.pdbx_seq_one_letter_code
_entity_poly.pdbx_strand_id
1 'polypeptide(L)'
;MELNTLAELCKKNNIPYKPFEPMRLHTSFKIGGAADIFITPETKEQLVSVLSCCKECGIPVFIIGSGSNLLVSDSGIDGAVISLSKMNTV
;
A
#
# COMPACT_ATOMS: atom_id res chain seq x y z
N MET A 1 -11.27 -0.34 -12.43
CA MET A 1 -12.32 -1.24 -11.89
C MET A 1 -11.77 -2.08 -10.74
N GLU A 2 -10.54 -2.59 -10.82
CA GLU A 2 -9.90 -3.43 -9.81
C GLU A 2 -9.50 -2.68 -8.51
N LEU A 3 -8.91 -1.49 -8.62
CA LEU A 3 -8.56 -0.65 -7.45
C LEU A 3 -9.76 -0.23 -6.60
N ASN A 4 -10.95 -0.09 -7.21
CA ASN A 4 -12.18 0.25 -6.49
C ASN A 4 -12.60 -0.89 -5.56
N THR A 5 -12.49 -2.14 -6.02
CA THR A 5 -12.77 -3.33 -5.20
C THR A 5 -11.86 -3.38 -3.98
N LEU A 6 -10.56 -3.09 -4.18
CA LEU A 6 -9.59 -3.06 -3.10
C LEU A 6 -9.87 -1.93 -2.09
N ALA A 7 -10.24 -0.74 -2.57
CA ALA A 7 -10.62 0.38 -1.71
C ALA A 7 -11.89 0.10 -0.90
N GLU A 8 -12.91 -0.53 -1.50
CA GLU A 8 -14.12 -0.97 -0.80
C GLU A 8 -13.82 -2.03 0.26
N LEU A 9 -12.93 -2.98 -0.03
CA LEU A 9 -12.46 -3.97 0.95
C LEU A 9 -11.75 -3.29 2.12
N CYS A 10 -10.86 -2.32 1.85
CA CYS A 10 -10.17 -1.57 2.90
C CYS A 10 -11.16 -0.82 3.78
N LYS A 11 -12.14 -0.14 3.16
CA LYS A 11 -13.20 0.59 3.87
C LYS A 11 -14.05 -0.35 4.74
N LYS A 12 -14.48 -1.49 4.21
CA LYS A 12 -15.32 -2.48 4.93
C LYS A 12 -14.59 -3.07 6.14
N ASN A 13 -13.29 -3.31 6.02
CA ASN A 13 -12.48 -3.94 7.06
C ASN A 13 -11.75 -2.93 7.97
N ASN A 14 -12.08 -1.64 7.87
CA ASN A 14 -11.43 -0.54 8.60
C ASN A 14 -9.90 -0.55 8.47
N ILE A 15 -9.40 -0.80 7.25
CA ILE A 15 -7.96 -0.80 6.93
C ILE A 15 -7.61 0.61 6.45
N PRO A 16 -6.68 1.32 7.11
CA PRO A 16 -6.22 2.62 6.65
C PRO A 16 -5.65 2.53 5.23
N TYR A 17 -6.15 3.38 4.33
CA TYR A 17 -5.64 3.50 2.97
C TYR A 17 -5.70 4.94 2.47
N LYS A 18 -4.87 5.26 1.46
CA LYS A 18 -4.83 6.54 0.79
C LYS A 18 -4.68 6.35 -0.72
N PRO A 19 -5.59 6.87 -1.55
CA PRO A 19 -5.41 6.88 -3.00
C PRO A 19 -4.40 7.95 -3.42
N PHE A 20 -3.64 7.72 -4.49
CA PHE A 20 -2.68 8.66 -5.06
C PHE A 20 -1.66 9.24 -4.04
N GLU A 21 -1.15 8.39 -3.14
CA GLU A 21 -0.28 8.83 -2.06
C GLU A 21 1.17 9.07 -2.56
N PRO A 22 1.75 10.27 -2.38
CA PRO A 22 3.11 10.55 -2.81
C PRO A 22 4.16 9.75 -2.02
N MET A 23 4.95 8.93 -2.73
CA MET A 23 5.96 8.06 -2.11
C MET A 23 7.12 8.82 -1.48
N ARG A 24 7.38 10.07 -1.89
CA ARG A 24 8.32 10.97 -1.21
C ARG A 24 8.04 11.19 0.28
N LEU A 25 6.82 10.92 0.75
CA LEU A 25 6.46 11.01 2.17
C LEU A 25 6.87 9.76 2.97
N HIS A 26 7.22 8.68 2.27
CA HIS A 26 7.45 7.34 2.82
C HIS A 26 8.86 6.79 2.51
N THR A 27 9.73 7.58 1.88
CA THR A 27 11.11 7.21 1.56
C THR A 27 12.11 8.13 2.27
N SER A 28 13.26 7.59 2.69
CA SER A 28 14.33 8.38 3.33
C SER A 28 14.91 9.45 2.41
N PHE A 29 14.98 9.15 1.11
CA PHE A 29 15.45 10.07 0.07
C PHE A 29 14.46 11.20 -0.22
N LYS A 30 13.22 11.11 0.27
CA LYS A 30 12.15 12.12 0.07
C LYS A 30 11.88 12.42 -1.40
N ILE A 31 11.98 11.39 -2.24
CA ILE A 31 11.67 11.42 -3.67
C ILE A 31 10.62 10.35 -4.01
N GLY A 32 9.99 10.49 -5.17
CA GLY A 32 9.02 9.53 -5.69
C GLY A 32 7.62 10.10 -5.87
N GLY A 33 7.01 9.72 -6.99
CA GLY A 33 5.64 10.04 -7.39
C GLY A 33 4.59 9.28 -6.57
N ALA A 34 3.33 9.36 -7.02
CA ALA A 34 2.21 8.76 -6.31
C ALA A 34 2.11 7.25 -6.50
N ALA A 35 1.76 6.51 -5.44
CA ALA A 35 1.22 5.17 -5.58
C ALA A 35 -0.28 5.23 -5.88
N ASP A 36 -0.82 4.35 -6.73
CA ASP A 36 -2.27 4.32 -7.00
C ASP A 36 -3.08 4.16 -5.71
N ILE A 37 -2.63 3.25 -4.84
CA ILE A 37 -3.17 3.11 -3.48
C ILE A 37 -2.08 2.73 -2.49
N PHE A 38 -2.05 3.41 -1.36
CA PHE A 38 -1.17 3.13 -0.23
C PHE A 38 -1.98 2.61 0.94
N ILE A 39 -1.68 1.40 1.42
CA ILE A 39 -2.46 0.67 2.42
C ILE A 39 -1.58 0.40 3.63
N THR A 40 -2.10 0.64 4.82
CA THR A 40 -1.39 0.45 6.09
C THR A 40 -2.17 -0.49 6.99
N PRO A 41 -2.07 -1.82 6.78
CA PRO A 41 -2.71 -2.79 7.66
C PRO A 41 -2.09 -2.74 9.06
N GLU A 42 -2.93 -2.96 10.06
CA GLU A 42 -2.54 -2.95 11.48
C GLU A 42 -2.55 -4.37 12.07
N THR A 43 -3.28 -5.30 11.44
CA THR A 43 -3.33 -6.72 11.86
C THR A 43 -2.95 -7.68 10.73
N LYS A 44 -2.62 -8.92 11.11
CA LYS A 44 -2.30 -9.99 10.16
C LYS A 44 -3.50 -10.31 9.26
N GLU A 45 -4.70 -10.32 9.81
CA GLU A 45 -5.94 -10.61 9.11
C GLU A 45 -6.23 -9.54 8.05
N GLN A 46 -6.00 -8.27 8.40
CA GLN A 46 -6.10 -7.16 7.44
C GLN A 46 -5.09 -7.34 6.29
N LEU A 47 -3.82 -7.60 6.60
CA LEU A 47 -2.79 -7.84 5.59
C LEU A 47 -3.16 -9.00 4.65
N VAL A 48 -3.59 -10.14 5.21
CA VAL A 48 -4.02 -11.31 4.42
C VAL A 48 -5.20 -10.96 3.52
N SER A 49 -6.19 -10.23 4.02
CA SER A 49 -7.36 -9.85 3.22
C SER A 49 -7.00 -8.95 2.03
N VAL A 50 -6.07 -8.01 2.23
CA VAL A 50 -5.57 -7.11 1.17
C VAL A 50 -4.80 -7.90 0.13
N LEU A 51 -3.86 -8.77 0.55
CA LEU A 51 -3.05 -9.58 -0.37
C LEU A 51 -3.91 -10.53 -1.21
N SER A 52 -4.90 -11.18 -0.60
CA SER A 52 -5.84 -12.05 -1.31
C SER A 52 -6.65 -11.27 -2.35
N CYS A 53 -7.17 -10.09 -1.97
CA CYS A 53 -7.92 -9.24 -2.90
C CYS A 53 -7.05 -8.77 -4.07
N CYS A 54 -5.82 -8.31 -3.81
CA CYS A 54 -4.88 -7.91 -4.87
C CYS A 54 -4.59 -9.09 -5.82
N LYS A 55 -4.38 -10.30 -5.27
CA LYS A 55 -4.15 -11.50 -6.07
C LYS A 55 -5.34 -11.86 -6.95
N GLU A 56 -6.56 -11.82 -6.41
CA GLU A 56 -7.79 -12.11 -7.15
C GLU A 56 -8.07 -11.05 -8.23
N CYS A 57 -7.75 -9.80 -7.97
CA CYS A 57 -7.94 -8.68 -8.89
C CYS A 57 -6.76 -8.46 -9.84
N GLY A 58 -5.67 -9.23 -9.75
CA GLY A 58 -4.48 -9.03 -10.58
C GLY A 58 -3.70 -7.74 -10.33
N ILE A 59 -3.90 -7.09 -9.17
CA ILE A 59 -3.27 -5.81 -8.83
C ILE A 59 -1.81 -6.07 -8.40
N PRO A 60 -0.81 -5.42 -9.03
CA PRO A 60 0.58 -5.49 -8.60
C PRO A 60 0.74 -5.00 -7.16
N VAL A 61 1.55 -5.71 -6.36
CA VAL A 61 1.75 -5.39 -4.93
C VAL A 61 3.21 -5.08 -4.64
N PHE A 62 3.44 -3.99 -3.93
CA PHE A 62 4.74 -3.60 -3.38
C PHE A 62 4.65 -3.52 -1.86
N ILE A 63 5.42 -4.35 -1.17
CA ILE A 63 5.48 -4.34 0.30
C ILE A 63 6.66 -3.49 0.74
N ILE A 64 6.43 -2.56 1.66
CA ILE A 64 7.47 -1.67 2.19
C ILE A 64 7.49 -1.65 3.72
N GLY A 65 8.68 -1.39 4.27
CA GLY A 65 8.88 -1.02 5.67
C GLY A 65 8.92 0.50 5.83
N SER A 66 10.02 1.01 6.37
CA SER A 66 10.27 2.45 6.55
C SER A 66 10.72 3.20 5.28
N GLY A 67 10.95 2.49 4.17
CA GLY A 67 11.41 3.08 2.92
C GLY A 67 12.82 3.66 2.95
N SER A 68 13.68 3.20 3.86
CA SER A 68 15.05 3.72 4.03
C SER A 68 16.01 3.43 2.87
N ASN A 69 15.68 2.43 2.05
CA ASN A 69 16.48 1.99 0.90
C ASN A 69 15.62 1.82 -0.36
N LEU A 70 14.66 2.73 -0.56
CA LEU A 70 13.80 2.74 -1.73
C LEU A 70 14.02 4.00 -2.56
N LEU A 71 14.26 3.81 -3.86
CA LEU A 71 14.26 4.86 -4.88
C LEU A 71 13.00 4.67 -5.71
N VAL A 72 12.07 5.61 -5.58
CA VAL A 72 10.81 5.59 -6.34
C VAL A 72 10.89 6.66 -7.42
N SER A 73 10.52 6.29 -8.65
CA SER A 73 10.45 7.19 -9.80
C SER A 73 9.42 8.31 -9.56
N ASP A 74 9.61 9.47 -10.18
CA ASP A 74 8.61 10.54 -10.18
C ASP A 74 7.30 10.13 -10.89
N SER A 75 7.36 9.10 -11.75
CA SER A 75 6.16 8.47 -12.32
C SER A 75 5.31 7.72 -11.30
N GLY A 76 5.85 7.44 -10.09
CA GLY A 76 5.11 6.77 -9.04
C GLY A 76 5.17 5.24 -9.12
N ILE A 77 4.15 4.60 -8.55
CA ILE A 77 4.01 3.13 -8.48
C ILE A 77 2.59 2.75 -8.91
N ASP A 78 2.49 2.00 -10.01
CA ASP A 78 1.24 1.41 -10.47
C ASP A 78 0.87 0.22 -9.57
N GLY A 79 -0.34 0.22 -9.03
CA GLY A 79 -0.85 -0.81 -8.12
C GLY A 79 -0.80 -0.46 -6.62
N ALA A 80 -0.79 -1.49 -5.79
CA ALA A 80 -0.95 -1.36 -4.34
C ALA A 80 0.40 -1.35 -3.61
N VAL A 81 0.67 -0.27 -2.88
CA VAL A 81 1.77 -0.21 -1.91
C VAL A 81 1.23 -0.55 -0.53
N ILE A 82 1.81 -1.53 0.14
CA ILE A 82 1.42 -1.99 1.48
C ILE A 82 2.57 -1.68 2.45
N SER A 83 2.35 -0.78 3.40
CA SER A 83 3.31 -0.47 4.46
C SER A 83 3.07 -1.31 5.70
N LEU A 84 4.11 -2.02 6.16
CA LEU A 84 4.07 -2.80 7.39
C LEU A 84 4.39 -1.96 8.65
N SER A 85 4.51 -0.64 8.51
CA SER A 85 4.97 0.27 9.59
C SER A 85 4.05 0.32 10.81
N LYS A 86 2.79 -0.08 10.68
CA LYS A 86 1.80 -0.16 11.78
C LYS A 86 1.52 -1.59 12.24
N MET A 87 2.15 -2.58 11.64
CA MET A 87 2.04 -3.95 12.12
C MET A 87 2.92 -4.11 13.36
N ASN A 88 2.29 -4.18 14.53
CA ASN A 88 3.00 -4.51 15.75
C ASN A 88 3.36 -5.99 15.74
N THR A 89 4.64 -6.28 15.96
CA THR A 89 5.06 -7.63 16.34
C THR A 89 4.99 -7.69 17.86
N VAL A 90 4.39 -8.76 18.36
CA VAL A 90 4.24 -9.14 19.77
C VAL A 90 5.43 -8.74 20.64
#